data_AF-A0A0W1GEG6-F1
#
_entry.id   AF-A0A0W1GEG6-F1
#
_cell.length_a   1.000
_cell.length_b   1.000
_cell.length_c   1.000
_cell.angle_alpha   90.00
_cell.angle_beta   90.00
_cell.angle_gamma   90.00
#
_symmetry.space_group_name_H-M   'P 1'
#
loop_
_entity.id
_entity.type
_entity.pdbx_description
1 polymer ?
#
loop_
_entity_poly.entity_id
_entity_poly.type
_entity_poly.pdbx_seq_one_letter_code
_entity_poly.pdbx_strand_id
1 'polypeptide(L)'
;MPIEDVQAKLDLLVGALDGQDAGAIIAATEELATAVILFRGAAIPAGSEAEARTLITRTLAQLEAAAMRINLLKDWTRQRIDMNHAIRGTRPRGLALTY
;
A
#
# COMPACT_ATOMS: atom_id res chain seq x y z
N MET A 1 18.40 -1.23 -14.33
CA MET A 1 18.09 0.22 -14.44
C MET A 1 17.16 0.61 -13.30
N PRO A 2 17.31 1.75 -12.61
CA PRO A 2 16.52 2.07 -11.39
C PRO A 2 15.00 2.09 -11.62
N ILE A 3 14.56 2.26 -12.87
CA ILE A 3 13.14 2.20 -13.25
C ILE A 3 12.57 0.78 -13.31
N GLU A 4 13.37 -0.22 -13.71
CA GLU A 4 12.98 -1.63 -13.78
C GLU A 4 12.80 -2.20 -12.37
N ASP A 5 13.59 -1.70 -11.42
CA ASP A 5 13.50 -2.07 -10.01
C ASP A 5 12.18 -1.56 -9.39
N VAL A 6 11.79 -0.30 -9.66
CA VAL A 6 10.48 0.23 -9.26
C VAL A 6 9.33 -0.60 -9.86
N GLN A 7 9.44 -1.00 -11.12
CA GLN A 7 8.43 -1.84 -11.77
C GLN A 7 8.33 -3.23 -11.11
N ALA A 8 9.47 -3.86 -10.81
CA ALA A 8 9.47 -5.16 -10.12
C ALA A 8 8.88 -5.07 -8.70
N LYS A 9 9.12 -3.97 -7.96
CA LYS A 9 8.52 -3.75 -6.64
C LYS A 9 7.01 -3.48 -6.72
N LEU A 10 6.53 -2.83 -7.77
CA LEU A 10 5.09 -2.69 -8.04
C LEU A 10 4.45 -4.06 -8.27
N ASP A 11 5.06 -4.90 -9.09
CA ASP A 11 4.52 -6.24 -9.38
C ASP A 11 4.45 -7.13 -8.12
N LEU A 12 5.44 -7.01 -7.23
CA LEU A 12 5.42 -7.68 -5.91
C LEU A 12 4.29 -7.18 -5.01
N LEU A 13 4.04 -5.86 -4.97
CA LEU A 13 2.93 -5.29 -4.21
C LEU A 13 1.58 -5.77 -4.76
N VAL A 14 1.43 -5.86 -6.09
CA VAL A 14 0.22 -6.42 -6.72
C VAL A 14 0.01 -7.87 -6.29
N GLY A 15 1.05 -8.71 -6.35
CA GLY A 15 0.97 -10.10 -5.90
C GLY A 15 0.57 -10.23 -4.42
N ALA A 16 1.12 -9.37 -3.56
CA ALA A 16 0.78 -9.35 -2.13
C ALA A 16 -0.68 -8.91 -1.89
N LEU A 17 -1.17 -7.92 -2.65
CA LEU A 17 -2.55 -7.45 -2.57
C LEU A 17 -3.54 -8.52 -3.04
N ASP A 18 -3.22 -9.24 -4.11
CA ASP A 18 -4.05 -10.34 -4.62
C ASP A 18 -4.05 -11.54 -3.67
N GLY A 19 -2.93 -11.80 -2.99
CA GLY A 19 -2.81 -12.83 -1.95
C GLY A 19 -3.49 -12.48 -0.62
N GLN A 20 -3.95 -11.23 -0.43
CA GLN A 20 -4.57 -10.73 0.81
C GLN A 20 -3.73 -10.93 2.09
N ASP A 21 -2.42 -11.08 1.94
CA ASP A 21 -1.50 -11.26 3.07
C ASP A 21 -1.04 -9.89 3.59
N ALA A 22 -1.53 -9.52 4.77
CA ALA A 22 -1.20 -8.24 5.38
C ALA A 22 0.31 -8.07 5.64
N GLY A 23 1.03 -9.13 5.99
CA GLY A 23 2.48 -9.08 6.20
C GLY A 23 3.23 -8.85 4.88
N ALA A 24 2.83 -9.56 3.83
CA ALA A 24 3.38 -9.37 2.49
C ALA A 24 3.10 -7.98 1.93
N ILE A 25 1.90 -7.43 2.17
CA ILE A 25 1.52 -6.08 1.73
C ILE A 25 2.40 -5.03 2.41
N ILE A 26 2.65 -5.14 3.71
CA ILE A 26 3.52 -4.20 4.44
C ILE A 26 4.94 -4.24 3.87
N ALA A 27 5.53 -5.43 3.76
CA ALA A 27 6.89 -5.60 3.25
C ALA A 27 7.03 -5.06 1.81
N ALA A 28 6.10 -5.41 0.91
CA ALA A 28 6.12 -4.93 -0.46
C ALA A 28 5.95 -3.41 -0.57
N THR A 29 5.19 -2.80 0.34
CA THR A 29 5.02 -1.34 0.38
C THR A 29 6.30 -0.62 0.83
N GLU A 30 7.01 -1.15 1.83
CA GLU A 30 8.29 -0.61 2.31
C GLU A 30 9.40 -0.72 1.25
N GLU A 31 9.47 -1.87 0.57
CA GLU A 31 10.41 -2.09 -0.53
C GLU A 31 10.13 -1.13 -1.71
N LEU A 32 8.86 -0.95 -2.07
CA LEU A 32 8.45 -0.01 -3.12
C LEU A 32 8.78 1.44 -2.74
N ALA A 33 8.53 1.85 -1.49
CA ALA A 33 8.86 3.19 -1.03
C ALA A 33 10.37 3.47 -1.15
N THR A 34 11.20 2.49 -0.81
CA THR A 34 12.66 2.57 -0.96
C THR A 34 13.08 2.73 -2.42
N ALA A 35 12.53 1.89 -3.32
CA ALA A 35 12.82 1.97 -4.75
C ALA A 35 12.42 3.32 -5.36
N VAL A 36 11.27 3.87 -4.96
CA VAL A 36 10.80 5.19 -5.41
C VAL A 36 11.70 6.33 -4.91
N ILE A 37 12.17 6.28 -3.66
CA ILE A 37 13.12 7.27 -3.13
C ILE A 37 14.42 7.25 -3.94
N LEU A 38 14.95 6.06 -4.23
CA LEU A 38 16.16 5.91 -5.04
C LEU A 38 15.95 6.40 -6.48
N PHE A 39 14.81 6.06 -7.09
CA PHE A 39 14.46 6.54 -8.43
C PHE A 39 14.32 8.06 -8.49
N ARG A 40 13.73 8.70 -7.47
CA ARG A 40 13.62 10.17 -7.38
C ARG A 40 14.99 10.86 -7.41
N GLY A 41 16.03 10.22 -6.86
CA GLY A 41 17.40 10.73 -6.87
C GLY A 41 18.19 10.42 -8.13
N ALA A 42 17.66 9.58 -9.04
CA ALA A 42 18.37 9.15 -10.24
C ALA A 42 18.20 10.16 -11.38
N ALA A 43 19.26 10.37 -12.16
CA ALA A 43 19.17 11.14 -13.40
C ALA A 43 18.31 10.37 -14.41
N ILE A 44 17.27 11.01 -14.93
CA ILE A 44 16.47 10.47 -16.04
C ILE A 44 17.28 10.68 -17.33
N PRO A 45 17.60 9.61 -18.08
CA PRO A 45 18.30 9.76 -19.36
C PRO A 45 17.47 10.55 -20.37
N ALA A 46 18.13 11.40 -21.16
CA ALA A 46 17.47 12.17 -22.22
C ALA A 46 16.76 11.23 -23.21
N GLY A 47 15.49 11.51 -23.53
CA GLY A 47 14.66 10.67 -24.39
C GLY A 47 13.85 9.60 -23.63
N SER A 48 14.04 9.46 -22.32
CA SER A 48 13.29 8.52 -21.46
C SER A 48 12.18 9.21 -20.66
N GLU A 49 11.90 10.50 -20.91
CA GLU A 49 10.97 11.29 -20.10
C GLU A 49 9.53 10.78 -20.19
N ALA A 50 9.10 10.35 -21.38
CA ALA A 50 7.75 9.81 -21.59
C ALA A 50 7.53 8.47 -20.86
N GLU A 51 8.57 7.63 -20.83
CA GLU A 51 8.55 6.35 -20.13
C GLU A 51 8.55 6.55 -18.62
N ALA A 52 9.44 7.42 -18.11
CA ALA A 52 9.45 7.82 -16.71
C ALA A 52 8.11 8.40 -16.25
N ARG A 53 7.47 9.24 -17.07
CA ARG A 53 6.16 9.84 -16.75
C ARG A 53 5.05 8.81 -16.71
N THR A 54 5.03 7.87 -17.66
CA THR A 54 4.07 6.75 -17.67
C THR A 54 4.23 5.91 -16.41
N LEU A 55 5.48 5.62 -16.05
CA LEU A 55 5.78 4.78 -14.89
C LEU A 55 5.35 5.48 -13.60
N ILE A 56 5.75 6.74 -13.37
CA ILE A 56 5.32 7.55 -12.22
C ILE A 56 3.80 7.58 -12.09
N THR A 57 3.08 7.78 -13.20
CA THR A 57 1.61 7.80 -13.21
C THR A 57 1.02 6.47 -12.75
N ARG A 58 1.59 5.34 -13.22
CA ARG A 58 1.18 4.00 -12.79
C ARG A 58 1.50 3.75 -11.32
N THR A 59 2.70 4.12 -10.87
CA THR A 59 3.13 3.97 -9.47
C THR A 59 2.18 4.73 -8.54
N LEU A 60 1.81 5.97 -8.89
CA LEU A 60 0.88 6.79 -8.09
C LEU A 60 -0.50 6.14 -8.00
N ALA A 61 -1.07 5.69 -9.13
CA ALA A 61 -2.37 5.04 -9.14
C ALA A 61 -2.38 3.75 -8.28
N GLN A 62 -1.28 3.00 -8.29
CA GLN A 62 -1.16 1.79 -7.47
C GLN A 62 -0.99 2.08 -5.98
N LEU A 63 -0.23 3.11 -5.61
CA LEU A 63 -0.12 3.55 -4.22
C LEU A 63 -1.49 3.98 -3.68
N GLU A 64 -2.30 4.66 -4.48
CA GLU A 64 -3.67 5.04 -4.12
C GLU A 64 -4.57 3.81 -3.92
N ALA A 65 -4.48 2.82 -4.83
CA ALA A 65 -5.21 1.55 -4.69
C ALA A 65 -4.79 0.74 -3.45
N ALA A 66 -3.50 0.70 -3.16
CA ALA A 66 -2.96 0.05 -1.97
C ALA A 66 -3.46 0.73 -0.69
N ALA A 67 -3.43 2.07 -0.65
CA ALA A 67 -3.95 2.85 0.48
C ALA A 67 -5.46 2.59 0.72
N MET A 68 -6.27 2.54 -0.33
CA MET A 68 -7.69 2.20 -0.22
C MET A 68 -7.90 0.78 0.33
N ARG A 69 -7.14 -0.21 -0.15
CA ARG A 69 -7.25 -1.59 0.34
C ARG A 69 -6.80 -1.76 1.78
N ILE A 70 -5.73 -1.08 2.19
CA ILE A 70 -5.28 -1.06 3.60
C ILE A 70 -6.40 -0.50 4.49
N ASN A 71 -7.05 0.60 4.08
CA ASN A 71 -8.17 1.16 4.82
C ASN A 71 -9.36 0.19 4.90
N LEU A 72 -9.70 -0.50 3.80
CA LEU A 72 -10.75 -1.53 3.80
C LEU A 72 -10.43 -2.68 4.76
N LEU A 73 -9.20 -3.20 4.76
CA LEU A 73 -8.76 -4.27 5.66
C LEU A 73 -8.79 -3.83 7.12
N LYS A 74 -8.39 -2.59 7.39
CA LYS A 74 -8.46 -1.97 8.73
C LYS A 74 -9.90 -1.87 9.22
N ASP A 75 -10.80 -1.37 8.37
CA ASP A 75 -12.22 -1.25 8.70
C ASP A 75 -12.87 -2.62 8.92
N TRP A 76 -12.56 -3.59 8.07
CA TRP A 76 -13.02 -4.97 8.24
C TRP A 76 -12.52 -5.59 9.54
N THR A 77 -11.25 -5.37 9.89
CA THR A 77 -10.66 -5.83 11.16
C THR A 77 -11.38 -5.19 12.36
N ARG A 78 -11.65 -3.88 12.29
CA ARG A 78 -12.40 -3.15 13.32
C ARG A 78 -13.81 -3.68 13.47
N GLN A 79 -14.55 -3.86 12.37
CA GLN A 79 -15.90 -4.44 12.38
C GLN A 79 -15.91 -5.84 13.01
N ARG A 80 -14.90 -6.67 12.71
CA ARG A 80 -14.78 -8.02 13.28
C ARG A 80 -14.52 -7.98 14.78
N ILE A 81 -13.70 -7.06 15.27
CA ILE A 81 -13.44 -6.84 16.70
C ILE A 81 -14.72 -6.36 17.41
N ASP A 82 -15.41 -5.37 16.85
CA ASP A 82 -16.65 -4.84 17.40
C ASP A 82 -17.76 -5.89 17.47
N MET A 83 -17.88 -6.73 16.44
CA MET A 83 -18.82 -7.85 16.41
C MET A 83 -18.47 -8.91 17.46
N ASN A 84 -17.18 -9.24 17.62
CA ASN A 84 -16.74 -10.12 18.69
C ASN A 84 -17.06 -9.56 20.09
N HIS A 85 -16.89 -8.26 20.30
CA HIS A 85 -17.28 -7.60 21.56
C HIS A 85 -18.79 -7.59 21.79
N ALA A 86 -19.59 -7.41 20.74
CA ALA A 86 -21.05 -7.47 20.83
C ALA A 86 -21.52 -8.88 21.21
N ILE A 87 -20.96 -9.92 20.60
CA ILE A 87 -21.28 -11.33 20.89
C ILE A 87 -20.85 -11.70 22.32
N ARG A 88 -19.67 -11.24 22.76
CA ARG A 88 -19.13 -11.51 24.11
C ARG A 88 -19.78 -10.66 25.20
N GLY A 89 -20.71 -9.74 24.86
CA GLY A 89 -21.36 -8.85 25.81
C GLY A 89 -20.44 -7.76 26.41
N THR A 90 -19.20 -7.67 25.97
CA THR A 90 -18.19 -6.71 26.46
C THR A 90 -18.18 -5.45 25.60
N ARG A 91 -19.33 -4.80 25.38
CA ARG A 91 -19.33 -3.47 24.74
C ARG A 91 -18.60 -2.50 25.68
N PRO A 92 -17.53 -1.81 25.26
CA PRO A 92 -16.99 -0.72 26.05
C PRO A 92 -18.05 0.38 26.10
N ARG A 93 -18.69 0.57 27.26
CA ARG A 93 -19.45 1.78 27.58
C ARG A 93 -18.45 2.91 27.82
N GLY A 94 -17.79 3.41 26.77
CA GLY A 94 -16.80 4.47 26.89
C GLY A 94 -16.65 5.23 25.59
N LEU A 95 -16.87 6.54 25.67
CA LEU A 95 -16.74 7.54 24.60
C LEU A 95 -15.56 7.24 23.67
N ALA A 96 -15.84 7.16 22.37
CA ALA A 96 -14.83 7.08 21.33
C ALA A 96 -13.89 8.29 21.44
N LEU A 97 -12.62 8.04 21.79
CA LEU A 97 -11.57 9.05 21.66
C LEU A 97 -11.20 9.13 20.18
N THR A 98 -11.58 10.24 19.56
CA THR A 98 -11.08 10.70 18.27
C THR A 98 -9.62 11.14 18.42
N TYR A 99 -8.73 10.53 17.63
CA TYR A 99 -7.43 11.08 17.27
C TYR A 99 -7.28 10.99 15.75
#